data_AF-A0A534PHR2-F1
#
_entry.id   AF-A0A534PHR2-F1
#
_cell.length_a   1.000
_cell.length_b   1.000
_cell.length_c   1.000
_cell.angle_alpha   90.00
_cell.angle_beta   90.00
_cell.angle_gamma   90.00
#
_symmetry.space_group_name_H-M   'P 1'
#
loop_
_entity.id
_entity.type
_entity.pdbx_description
1 polymer ?
#
loop_
_entity_poly.entity_id
_entity_poly.type
_entity_poly.pdbx_seq_one_letter_code
_entity_poly.pdbx_strand_id
1 'polypeptide(L)' 'LFKTRQEHFERLKSRILELHPYEVPEVLAIPVEQGYQAYLDWLATETS' A
#
# COMPACT_ATOMS: atom_id res chain seq x y z
N LEU A 1 4.51 3.15 7.22
CA LEU A 1 4.10 3.47 5.83
C LEU A 1 4.33 2.27 4.92
N PHE A 2 3.25 1.64 4.49
CA PHE A 2 3.26 0.56 3.50
C PHE A 2 3.38 1.14 2.09
N LYS A 3 4.08 0.45 1.19
CA LYS A 3 4.18 0.79 -0.23
C LYS A 3 3.56 -0.37 -1.01
N THR A 4 2.64 -0.04 -1.89
CA THR A 4 1.93 -1.02 -2.71
C THR A 4 1.41 -0.34 -3.97
N ARG A 5 0.99 -1.14 -4.95
CA ARG A 5 0.24 -0.66 -6.12
C ARG A 5 -1.20 -0.31 -5.75
N GLN A 6 -1.78 0.64 -6.49
CA GLN A 6 -3.14 1.15 -6.25
C GLN A 6 -4.19 0.02 -6.27
N GLU A 7 -4.07 -0.92 -7.19
CA GLU A 7 -4.99 -2.07 -7.33
C GLU A 7 -5.06 -2.97 -6.08
N HIS A 8 -4.02 -2.96 -5.24
CA HIS A 8 -3.95 -3.78 -4.02
C HIS A 8 -4.47 -3.07 -2.77
N PHE A 9 -4.87 -1.80 -2.88
CA PHE A 9 -5.25 -0.99 -1.71
C PHE A 9 -6.37 -1.65 -0.89
N GLU A 10 -7.44 -2.12 -1.54
CA GLU A 10 -8.57 -2.73 -0.84
C GLU A 10 -8.20 -4.04 -0.12
N ARG A 11 -7.33 -4.85 -0.75
CA ARG A 11 -6.81 -6.08 -0.16
C ARG A 11 -5.92 -5.78 1.05
N LEU A 12 -5.02 -4.80 0.92
CA LEU A 12 -4.13 -4.37 2.00
C LEU A 12 -4.93 -3.76 3.17
N LYS A 13 -5.87 -2.87 2.89
CA LYS A 13 -6.76 -2.25 3.89
C LYS A 13 -7.49 -3.32 4.69
N SER A 14 -8.13 -4.28 4.02
CA SER A 14 -8.84 -5.38 4.68
C SER A 14 -7.92 -6.18 5.60
N ARG A 15 -6.70 -6.49 5.15
CA ARG A 15 -5.72 -7.21 5.98
C ARG A 15 -5.24 -6.40 7.17
N ILE A 16 -5.08 -5.09 7.01
CA ILE A 16 -4.75 -4.19 8.12
C ILE A 16 -5.90 -4.19 9.13
N LEU A 17 -7.16 -4.01 8.70
CA LEU A 17 -8.32 -4.00 9.60
C LEU A 17 -8.49 -5.30 10.39
N GLU A 18 -8.20 -6.44 9.77
CA GLU A 18 -8.26 -7.75 10.43
C GLU A 18 -7.20 -7.91 11.53
N LEU A 19 -6.00 -7.34 11.33
CA LEU A 19 -4.86 -7.53 12.21
C LEU A 19 -4.65 -6.41 13.22
N HIS A 20 -5.16 -5.21 12.94
CA HIS A 20 -4.86 -4.03 13.73
C HIS A 20 -5.61 -4.11 15.07
N PRO A 21 -4.95 -3.85 16.22
CA PRO A 21 -5.57 -3.96 17.54
C PRO A 21 -6.60 -2.85 17.84
N TYR A 22 -6.80 -1.90 16.94
CA TYR A 22 -7.68 -0.75 17.16
C TYR A 22 -8.98 -0.96 16.40
N GLU A 23 -10.10 -0.56 17.00
CA GLU A 23 -11.42 -0.64 16.37
C GLU A 23 -11.51 0.22 15.10
N VAL A 24 -10.86 1.39 15.10
CA VAL A 24 -10.83 2.32 13.97
C VAL A 24 -9.39 2.79 13.71
N PRO A 25 -8.58 2.01 12.96
CA PRO A 25 -7.23 2.43 12.61
C PRO A 25 -7.23 3.44 11.44
N GLU A 26 -6.26 4.34 11.42
CA GLU A 26 -6.05 5.25 10.29
C GLU A 26 -5.44 4.49 9.10
N VAL A 27 -6.14 4.50 7.96
CA VAL A 27 -5.66 3.92 6.70
C VAL A 27 -5.95 4.89 5.56
N LEU A 28 -4.92 5.59 5.10
CA LEU A 28 -5.00 6.59 4.02
C LEU A 28 -4.10 6.18 2.85
N ALA A 29 -4.59 6.37 1.63
CA ALA A 29 -3.79 6.25 0.41
C ALA A 29 -3.32 7.65 -0.03
N ILE A 30 -2.01 7.78 -0.27
CA ILE A 30 -1.41 9.00 -0.81
C ILE A 30 -0.89 8.68 -2.21
N PRO A 31 -1.38 9.34 -3.27
CA PRO A 31 -0.92 9.10 -4.63
C PRO A 31 0.54 9.55 -4.79
N VAL A 32 1.35 8.72 -5.43
CA VAL A 32 2.73 9.04 -5.81
C VAL A 32 2.73 9.44 -7.28
N GLU A 33 2.92 10.72 -7.57
CA GLU A 33 2.91 11.24 -8.96
C GLU A 33 4.22 10.93 -9.71
N GLN A 34 5.35 10.94 -9.00
CA GLN A 34 6.68 10.71 -9.58
C GLN A 34 7.59 10.02 -8.56
N GLY A 35 8.57 9.27 -9.05
CA GLY A 35 9.56 8.58 -8.24
C GLY A 35 10.76 8.13 -9.05
N TYR A 36 11.79 7.61 -8.39
CA TYR A 36 12.94 7.05 -9.07
C TYR A 36 12.55 5.75 -9.80
N GLN A 37 12.65 5.74 -11.13
CA GLN A 37 12.10 4.67 -11.98
C GLN A 37 12.54 3.27 -11.54
N ALA A 38 13.83 3.05 -11.28
CA ALA A 38 14.32 1.72 -10.88
C ALA A 38 13.69 1.21 -9.57
N TYR A 39 13.35 2.12 -8.64
CA TYR A 39 12.66 1.76 -7.41
C TYR A 39 11.19 1.42 -7.68
N LEU A 40 10.52 2.15 -8.57
CA LEU A 40 9.13 1.87 -8.95
C LEU A 40 9.02 0.51 -9.68
N ASP A 41 9.99 0.18 -10.53
CA ASP A 41 10.05 -1.11 -11.23
C ASP A 41 10.26 -2.27 -10.25
N TRP A 42 11.19 -2.11 -9.31
CA TRP A 42 11.38 -3.07 -8.22
C TRP A 42 10.10 -3.24 -7.39
N LEU A 43 9.47 -2.13 -6.97
CA LEU A 43 8.23 -2.16 -6.20
C LEU A 43 7.11 -2.88 -6.95
N ALA A 44 6.97 -2.61 -8.25
CA ALA A 44 5.97 -3.29 -9.09
C ALA A 44 6.21 -4.80 -9.18
N THR A 45 7.48 -5.23 -9.18
CA THR A 45 7.87 -6.64 -9.17
C THR A 45 7.56 -7.31 -7.83
N GLU A 46 7.92 -6.68 -6.70
CA GLU A 46 7.66 -7.23 -5.35
C GLU A 46 6.17 -7.27 -4.98
N THR A 47 5.35 -6.48 -5.67
CA THR A 47 3.92 -6.36 -5.42
C THR A 47 3.09 -6.79 -6.63
N SER A 48 3.66 -7.62 -7.51
CA SER A 48 2.96 -8.20 -8.68
C SER A 48 1.78 -9.08 -8.26
#